data_AF-A0A495YXQ5-F1
#
_entry.id   AF-A0A495YXQ5-F1
#
_cell.length_a   1.000
_cell.length_b   1.000
_cell.length_c   1.000
_cell.angle_alpha   90.00
_cell.angle_beta   90.00
_cell.angle_gamma   90.00
#
_symmetry.space_group_name_H-M   'P 1'
#
loop_
_entity.id
_entity.type
_entity.pdbx_description
1 polymer ?
#
loop_
_entity_poly.entity_id
_entity_poly.type
_entity_poly.pdbx_seq_one_letter_code
_entity_poly.pdbx_strand_id
1 'polypeptide(L)'
;MRDLLKQLPAIEKLLNTQEMLDLQATYARPLVTEALRAAVADIRKEILSGNYTQLPEHAEYAERTLQKIAAKIAPRMQPVVNATGTVTHTNLGRSLLSDDACEAIQQAAQNYVNLEYDIETGSRGHRDRITEPLLQQLTGCEASTVVNNNAAAVLLALQTVARGKEVIVSRGELIEIGGAFRIPDVMAASGAILREVGTTNRTHLRDYAEAINENTGLLLKVHPSNYKILGFTSTPTMEEITELGAAQGIPTMEDLGSGALIDMAAYGLPHEPLVGERIASGVDIVTFSGDKLLGGPQAGIIVGKAAWIEKMRKNPMMRALRVDKLIIAGLSATLQRYLIDSTTAAEQFPMLNRYTRPIETLHAVAEEVKAQLQDLFVEKVNIQVSETYGQIGSGALPVETLPSVALVLKPSEISAETLAAQFRNATIPVIGRIKDGFFWLDLRTIYEREQVWIVEAATQVAKTL
;
A
#
# COMPACT_ATOMS: atom_id res chain seq x y z
N MET A 1 -45.36 24.52 16.30
CA MET A 1 -43.93 24.30 16.69
C MET A 1 -43.77 23.91 18.16
N ARG A 2 -44.06 24.80 19.15
CA ARG A 2 -43.91 24.46 20.59
C ARG A 2 -44.79 23.27 21.04
N ASP A 3 -45.97 23.10 20.45
CA ASP A 3 -46.87 21.98 20.78
C ASP A 3 -46.38 20.64 20.22
N LEU A 4 -45.82 20.62 18.99
CA LEU A 4 -45.23 19.41 18.41
C LEU A 4 -44.03 18.90 19.24
N LEU A 5 -43.19 19.81 19.75
CA LEU A 5 -42.06 19.45 20.60
C LEU A 5 -42.48 18.77 21.92
N LYS A 6 -43.61 19.20 22.50
CA LYS A 6 -44.17 18.57 23.71
C LYS A 6 -44.77 17.19 23.43
N GLN A 7 -45.16 16.93 22.20
CA GLN A 7 -45.78 15.66 21.78
C GLN A 7 -44.74 14.60 21.35
N LEU A 8 -43.45 14.95 21.23
CA LEU A 8 -42.39 14.00 20.87
C LEU A 8 -42.42 12.80 21.84
N PRO A 9 -42.55 11.55 21.34
CA PRO A 9 -42.58 10.38 22.19
C PRO A 9 -41.30 10.22 23.01
N ALA A 10 -41.44 9.68 24.23
CA ALA A 10 -40.29 9.27 25.02
C ALA A 10 -39.50 8.17 24.26
N ILE A 11 -38.17 8.18 24.40
CA ILE A 11 -37.30 7.18 23.77
C ILE A 11 -37.76 5.76 24.11
N GLU A 12 -38.10 5.48 25.37
CA GLU A 12 -38.57 4.16 25.79
C GLU A 12 -39.89 3.77 25.14
N LYS A 13 -40.78 4.72 24.82
CA LYS A 13 -42.02 4.43 24.10
C LYS A 13 -41.74 4.03 22.65
N LEU A 14 -40.82 4.75 21.98
CA LEU A 14 -40.38 4.43 20.62
C LEU A 14 -39.67 3.06 20.58
N LEU A 15 -38.81 2.76 21.56
CA LEU A 15 -38.12 1.47 21.64
C LEU A 15 -39.05 0.26 21.74
N ASN A 16 -40.32 0.45 22.14
CA ASN A 16 -41.32 -0.60 22.25
C ASN A 16 -42.28 -0.65 21.03
N THR A 17 -42.06 0.15 19.98
CA THR A 17 -42.83 0.02 18.73
C THR A 17 -42.31 -1.15 17.90
N GLN A 18 -43.16 -1.71 17.03
CA GLN A 18 -42.79 -2.88 16.22
C GLN A 18 -41.55 -2.61 15.37
N GLU A 19 -41.45 -1.42 14.78
CA GLU A 19 -40.34 -1.03 13.90
C GLU A 19 -39.00 -0.98 14.66
N MET A 20 -39.00 -0.55 15.92
CA MET A 20 -37.80 -0.57 16.77
C MET A 20 -37.50 -1.95 17.33
N LEU A 21 -38.51 -2.79 17.55
CA LEU A 21 -38.32 -4.19 17.92
C LEU A 21 -37.67 -4.98 16.78
N ASP A 22 -38.05 -4.70 15.52
CA ASP A 22 -37.44 -5.30 14.33
C ASP A 22 -35.96 -4.92 14.22
N LEU A 23 -35.61 -3.65 14.49
CA LEU A 23 -34.20 -3.24 14.58
C LEU A 23 -33.48 -3.93 15.74
N GLN A 24 -34.13 -4.14 16.88
CA GLN A 24 -33.54 -4.83 18.04
C GLN A 24 -33.37 -6.35 17.83
N ALA A 25 -34.10 -6.94 16.88
CA ALA A 25 -33.88 -8.34 16.47
C ALA A 25 -32.54 -8.52 15.74
N THR A 26 -32.03 -7.46 15.11
CA THR A 26 -30.76 -7.47 14.34
C THR A 26 -29.62 -6.83 15.12
N TYR A 27 -29.89 -5.71 15.82
CA TYR A 27 -28.89 -4.87 16.47
C TYR A 27 -29.08 -4.86 17.98
N ALA A 28 -27.96 -4.83 18.72
CA ALA A 28 -28.02 -4.75 20.18
C ALA A 28 -28.79 -3.51 20.64
N ARG A 29 -29.72 -3.67 21.59
CA ARG A 29 -30.56 -2.59 22.14
C ARG A 29 -29.79 -1.31 22.52
N PRO A 30 -28.58 -1.35 23.11
CA PRO A 30 -27.81 -0.13 23.38
C PRO A 30 -27.50 0.70 22.13
N LEU A 31 -27.14 0.04 21.02
CA LEU A 31 -26.86 0.68 19.74
C LEU A 31 -28.12 1.31 19.15
N VAL A 32 -29.24 0.58 19.17
CA VAL A 32 -30.55 1.09 18.72
C VAL A 32 -30.97 2.30 19.56
N THR A 33 -30.82 2.23 20.88
CA THR A 33 -31.17 3.32 21.81
C THR A 33 -30.37 4.59 21.53
N GLU A 34 -29.06 4.45 21.33
CA GLU A 34 -28.20 5.59 21.02
C GLU A 34 -28.52 6.21 19.66
N ALA A 35 -28.68 5.38 18.63
CA ALA A 35 -29.04 5.81 17.29
C ALA A 35 -30.42 6.50 17.26
N LEU A 36 -31.39 5.95 17.99
CA LEU A 36 -32.72 6.54 18.14
C LEU A 36 -32.67 7.90 18.85
N ARG A 37 -31.85 8.04 19.91
CA ARG A 37 -31.63 9.34 20.56
C ARG A 37 -31.08 10.37 19.58
N ALA A 38 -30.13 9.99 18.73
CA ALA A 38 -29.59 10.86 17.69
C ALA A 38 -30.64 11.22 16.64
N ALA A 39 -31.40 10.24 16.14
CA ALA A 39 -32.48 10.45 15.18
C ALA A 39 -33.57 11.40 15.74
N VAL A 40 -34.01 11.18 16.97
CA VAL A 40 -34.98 12.06 17.66
C VAL A 40 -34.41 13.46 17.88
N ALA A 41 -33.10 13.60 18.13
CA ALA A 41 -32.46 14.91 18.26
C ALA A 41 -32.44 15.68 16.93
N ASP A 42 -32.24 15.01 15.79
CA ASP A 42 -32.30 15.64 14.46
C ASP A 42 -33.73 16.02 14.09
N ILE A 43 -34.70 15.12 14.29
CA ILE A 43 -36.13 15.43 14.13
C ILE A 43 -36.53 16.63 14.98
N ARG A 44 -36.04 16.73 16.23
CA ARG A 44 -36.31 17.87 17.10
C ARG A 44 -35.80 19.19 16.49
N LYS A 45 -34.62 19.21 15.88
CA LYS A 45 -34.08 20.40 15.19
C LYS A 45 -34.90 20.76 13.96
N GLU A 46 -35.38 19.77 13.23
CA GLU A 46 -36.22 19.95 12.05
C GLU A 46 -37.62 20.50 12.41
N ILE A 47 -38.22 20.02 13.50
CA ILE A 47 -39.47 20.61 14.05
C ILE A 47 -39.25 22.08 14.45
N LEU A 48 -38.08 22.42 15.03
CA LEU A 48 -37.74 23.79 15.42
C LEU A 48 -37.51 24.72 14.22
N SER A 49 -37.05 24.19 13.08
CA SER A 49 -36.86 24.96 11.84
C SER A 49 -38.12 25.07 10.98
N GLY A 50 -39.22 24.46 11.41
CA GLY A 50 -40.52 24.55 10.72
C GLY A 50 -40.72 23.50 9.63
N ASN A 51 -39.85 22.50 9.53
CA ASN A 51 -39.92 21.45 8.49
C ASN A 51 -41.03 20.41 8.75
N TYR A 52 -41.72 20.49 9.89
CA TYR A 52 -42.81 19.59 10.25
C TYR A 52 -44.08 20.34 10.63
N THR A 53 -45.19 19.94 10.01
CA THR A 53 -46.55 20.36 10.37
C THR A 53 -47.22 19.37 11.33
N GLN A 54 -46.75 18.12 11.37
CA GLN A 54 -47.19 17.03 12.26
C GLN A 54 -46.00 16.19 12.73
N LEU A 55 -46.19 15.34 13.74
CA LEU A 55 -45.13 14.43 14.17
C LEU A 55 -44.83 13.37 13.09
N PRO A 56 -43.55 12.95 12.94
CA PRO A 56 -43.19 11.80 12.13
C PRO A 56 -43.96 10.53 12.53
N GLU A 57 -44.19 9.66 11.55
CA GLU A 57 -44.66 8.30 11.80
C GLU A 57 -43.54 7.44 12.42
N HIS A 58 -43.90 6.34 13.09
CA HIS A 58 -42.92 5.42 13.69
C HIS A 58 -41.92 4.88 12.66
N ALA A 59 -42.37 4.63 11.43
CA ALA A 59 -41.53 4.21 10.31
C ALA A 59 -40.38 5.20 10.03
N GLU A 60 -40.63 6.51 10.10
CA GLU A 60 -39.59 7.52 9.86
C GLU A 60 -38.55 7.55 11.00
N TYR A 61 -38.98 7.38 12.26
CA TYR A 61 -38.03 7.21 13.36
C TYR A 61 -37.15 5.97 13.16
N ALA A 62 -37.75 4.86 12.71
CA ALA A 62 -37.04 3.61 12.43
C ALA A 62 -36.05 3.76 11.27
N GLU A 63 -36.45 4.38 10.18
CA GLU A 63 -35.58 4.64 9.03
C GLU A 63 -34.38 5.52 9.44
N ARG A 64 -34.62 6.65 10.11
CA ARG A 64 -33.54 7.52 10.58
C ARG A 64 -32.64 6.83 11.60
N THR A 65 -33.22 6.00 12.48
CA THR A 65 -32.44 5.19 13.43
C THR A 65 -31.56 4.19 12.68
N LEU A 66 -32.10 3.49 11.68
CA LEU A 66 -31.35 2.57 10.83
C LEU A 66 -30.22 3.30 10.07
N GLN A 67 -30.47 4.49 9.52
CA GLN A 67 -29.43 5.30 8.89
C GLN A 67 -28.30 5.67 9.86
N LYS A 68 -28.63 6.04 11.11
CA LYS A 68 -27.62 6.31 12.15
C LYS A 68 -26.85 5.05 12.55
N ILE A 69 -27.52 3.90 12.66
CA ILE A 69 -26.88 2.60 12.91
C ILE A 69 -25.92 2.27 11.76
N ALA A 70 -26.41 2.30 10.52
CA ALA A 70 -25.64 2.00 9.32
C ALA A 70 -24.38 2.87 9.22
N ALA A 71 -24.52 4.19 9.41
CA ALA A 71 -23.37 5.11 9.42
C ALA A 71 -22.38 4.81 10.56
N LYS A 72 -22.86 4.36 11.72
CA LYS A 72 -22.02 4.07 12.89
C LYS A 72 -21.26 2.75 12.75
N ILE A 73 -21.87 1.73 12.14
CA ILE A 73 -21.27 0.40 11.96
C ILE A 73 -20.63 0.21 10.59
N ALA A 74 -20.72 1.20 9.71
CA ALA A 74 -20.09 1.16 8.39
C ALA A 74 -18.58 0.85 8.53
N PRO A 75 -18.04 -0.06 7.71
CA PRO A 75 -16.60 -0.32 7.68
C PRO A 75 -15.84 0.97 7.41
N ARG A 76 -14.82 1.25 8.24
CA ARG A 76 -13.93 2.40 8.01
C ARG A 76 -12.92 2.13 6.90
N MET A 77 -12.58 0.86 6.70
CA MET A 77 -11.76 0.39 5.58
C MET A 77 -12.70 -0.25 4.57
N GLN A 78 -12.66 0.24 3.34
CA GLN A 78 -13.52 -0.19 2.24
C GLN A 78 -12.72 -0.15 0.93
N PRO A 79 -13.15 -0.91 -0.09
CA PRO A 79 -12.60 -0.77 -1.43
C PRO A 79 -12.76 0.65 -1.95
N VAL A 80 -11.80 1.09 -2.76
CA VAL A 80 -11.84 2.37 -3.46
C VAL A 80 -11.34 2.17 -4.89
N VAL A 81 -11.86 2.94 -5.83
CA VAL A 81 -11.30 3.01 -7.17
C VAL A 81 -10.13 3.99 -7.15
N ASN A 82 -8.94 3.48 -7.43
CA ASN A 82 -7.78 4.32 -7.70
C ASN A 82 -7.83 4.78 -9.16
N ALA A 83 -8.15 6.05 -9.39
CA ALA A 83 -8.10 6.72 -10.71
C ALA A 83 -7.10 7.89 -10.69
N THR A 84 -6.08 7.82 -9.83
CA THR A 84 -5.07 8.88 -9.66
C THR A 84 -3.95 8.82 -10.70
N GLY A 85 -3.78 7.65 -11.34
CA GLY A 85 -2.68 7.35 -12.25
C GLY A 85 -1.41 6.86 -11.54
N THR A 86 -1.41 6.78 -10.20
CA THR A 86 -0.32 6.21 -9.41
C THR A 86 -0.60 4.73 -9.15
N VAL A 87 0.23 3.84 -9.67
CA VAL A 87 -0.01 2.38 -9.58
C VAL A 87 0.28 1.87 -8.17
N THR A 88 1.51 1.98 -7.67
CA THR A 88 1.84 1.69 -6.25
C THR A 88 1.54 2.92 -5.39
N HIS A 89 0.28 3.04 -4.97
CA HIS A 89 -0.18 4.19 -4.20
C HIS A 89 -0.10 3.93 -2.69
N THR A 90 0.81 4.62 -1.99
CA THR A 90 1.01 4.44 -0.54
C THR A 90 -0.25 4.63 0.30
N ASN A 91 -1.04 5.68 0.04
CA ASN A 91 -2.27 5.93 0.80
C ASN A 91 -3.42 4.95 0.50
N LEU A 92 -3.38 4.24 -0.63
CA LEU A 92 -4.44 3.32 -1.07
C LEU A 92 -4.04 1.85 -0.92
N GLY A 93 -3.00 1.55 -0.13
CA GLY A 93 -2.63 0.19 0.22
C GLY A 93 -1.56 -0.47 -0.66
N ARG A 94 -0.86 0.30 -1.51
CA ARG A 94 0.25 -0.16 -2.36
C ARG A 94 -0.14 -1.25 -3.36
N SER A 95 0.18 -2.51 -3.07
CA SER A 95 0.10 -3.62 -4.03
C SER A 95 -1.20 -4.39 -3.92
N LEU A 96 -1.77 -4.69 -5.09
CA LEU A 96 -2.87 -5.65 -5.23
C LEU A 96 -2.29 -7.06 -5.32
N LEU A 97 -2.86 -7.97 -4.55
CA LEU A 97 -2.47 -9.38 -4.54
C LEU A 97 -3.13 -10.13 -5.70
N SER A 98 -2.44 -11.14 -6.23
CA SER A 98 -3.03 -12.08 -7.18
C SER A 98 -4.11 -12.94 -6.51
N ASP A 99 -4.95 -13.57 -7.33
CA ASP A 99 -6.00 -14.48 -6.84
C ASP A 99 -5.40 -15.64 -6.03
N ASP A 100 -4.29 -16.23 -6.47
CA ASP A 100 -3.58 -17.26 -5.70
C ASP A 100 -3.14 -16.78 -4.31
N ALA A 101 -2.62 -15.54 -4.23
CA ALA A 101 -2.16 -14.99 -2.97
C ALA A 101 -3.35 -14.72 -2.04
N CYS A 102 -4.48 -14.25 -2.59
CA CYS A 102 -5.73 -14.08 -1.84
C CYS A 102 -6.28 -15.43 -1.36
N GLU A 103 -6.29 -16.45 -2.22
CA GLU A 103 -6.72 -17.80 -1.88
C GLU A 103 -5.83 -18.41 -0.79
N ALA A 104 -4.51 -18.31 -0.92
CA ALA A 104 -3.57 -18.78 0.09
C ALA A 104 -3.79 -18.10 1.45
N ILE A 105 -4.05 -16.79 1.45
CA ILE A 105 -4.42 -16.05 2.67
C ILE A 105 -5.72 -16.57 3.26
N GLN A 106 -6.75 -16.77 2.43
CA GLN A 106 -8.05 -17.27 2.87
C GLN A 106 -7.91 -18.67 3.49
N GLN A 107 -7.20 -19.58 2.82
CA GLN A 107 -6.93 -20.93 3.32
C GLN A 107 -6.17 -20.89 4.65
N ALA A 108 -5.14 -20.04 4.76
CA ALA A 108 -4.39 -19.87 6.00
C ALA A 108 -5.23 -19.23 7.12
N ALA A 109 -6.20 -18.38 6.80
CA ALA A 109 -7.10 -17.77 7.77
C ALA A 109 -8.12 -18.78 8.32
N GLN A 110 -8.70 -19.61 7.44
CA GLN A 110 -9.78 -20.53 7.76
C GLN A 110 -9.31 -21.84 8.41
N ASN A 111 -8.03 -22.20 8.25
CA ASN A 111 -7.49 -23.49 8.70
C ASN A 111 -6.33 -23.36 9.70
N TYR A 112 -6.07 -24.46 10.42
CA TYR A 112 -4.75 -24.70 11.01
C TYR A 112 -3.75 -24.98 9.88
N VAL A 113 -2.54 -24.46 10.02
CA VAL A 113 -1.49 -24.58 9.00
C VAL A 113 -0.17 -25.00 9.63
N ASN A 114 0.69 -25.65 8.84
CA ASN A 114 2.02 -26.15 9.21
C ASN A 114 3.08 -25.03 9.30
N LEU A 115 2.72 -23.88 9.87
CA LEU A 115 3.54 -22.66 9.92
C LEU A 115 4.89 -22.86 10.63
N GLU A 116 4.87 -23.52 11.80
CA GLU A 116 6.07 -23.83 12.59
C GLU A 116 6.08 -25.32 12.96
N TYR A 117 5.47 -26.17 12.13
CA TYR A 117 5.34 -27.60 12.39
C TYR A 117 5.75 -28.42 11.19
N ASP A 118 6.81 -29.19 11.32
CA ASP A 118 7.28 -30.08 10.29
C ASP A 118 6.44 -31.35 10.19
N ILE A 119 5.87 -31.55 9.00
CA ILE A 119 4.97 -32.69 8.74
C ILE A 119 5.78 -33.98 8.62
N GLU A 120 6.98 -33.94 8.06
CA GLU A 120 7.81 -35.13 7.85
C GLU A 120 8.38 -35.63 9.17
N THR A 121 8.90 -34.71 10.00
CA THR A 121 9.52 -35.08 11.28
C THR A 121 8.54 -35.10 12.45
N GLY A 122 7.35 -34.52 12.30
CA GLY A 122 6.36 -34.41 13.36
C GLY A 122 6.80 -33.49 14.52
N SER A 123 7.67 -32.51 14.24
CA SER A 123 8.29 -31.67 15.28
C SER A 123 8.21 -30.18 14.96
N ARG A 124 8.60 -29.34 15.93
CA ARG A 124 8.62 -27.89 15.74
C ARG A 124 9.67 -27.51 14.70
N GLY A 125 9.26 -26.73 13.68
CA GLY A 125 10.12 -26.16 12.66
C GLY A 125 10.19 -24.62 12.70
N HIS A 126 11.00 -24.04 11.81
CA HIS A 126 11.06 -22.59 11.60
C HIS A 126 10.13 -22.16 10.46
N ARG A 127 9.48 -21.00 10.59
CA ARG A 127 8.51 -20.51 9.58
C ARG A 127 9.15 -20.12 8.24
N ASP A 128 10.40 -19.65 8.27
CA ASP A 128 11.10 -19.22 7.06
C ASP A 128 11.23 -20.34 6.02
N ARG A 129 11.17 -21.62 6.43
CA ARG A 129 11.21 -22.77 5.52
C ARG A 129 10.14 -22.74 4.41
N ILE A 130 9.08 -21.96 4.60
CA ILE A 130 7.99 -21.80 3.63
C ILE A 130 8.44 -20.89 2.48
N THR A 131 9.12 -19.79 2.78
CA THR A 131 9.50 -18.77 1.79
C THR A 131 10.97 -18.87 1.35
N GLU A 132 11.84 -19.40 2.21
CA GLU A 132 13.29 -19.40 2.01
C GLU A 132 13.72 -20.20 0.77
N PRO A 133 13.23 -21.43 0.51
CA PRO A 133 13.60 -22.15 -0.70
C PRO A 133 13.24 -21.37 -1.98
N LEU A 134 12.10 -20.68 -1.96
CA LEU A 134 11.64 -19.86 -3.08
C LEU A 134 12.56 -18.63 -3.28
N LEU A 135 12.90 -17.95 -2.19
CA LEU A 135 13.82 -16.80 -2.22
C LEU A 135 15.23 -17.21 -2.65
N GLN A 136 15.73 -18.35 -2.19
CA GLN A 136 17.01 -18.90 -2.64
C GLN A 136 16.98 -19.15 -4.16
N GLN A 137 15.93 -19.77 -4.68
CA GLN A 137 15.80 -20.03 -6.11
C GLN A 137 15.68 -18.74 -6.94
N LEU A 138 14.95 -17.73 -6.44
CA LEU A 138 14.70 -16.47 -7.16
C LEU A 138 15.87 -15.49 -7.10
N THR A 139 16.68 -15.55 -6.04
CA THR A 139 17.72 -14.52 -5.77
C THR A 139 19.14 -15.07 -5.76
N GLY A 140 19.32 -16.39 -5.65
CA GLY A 140 20.62 -17.02 -5.47
C GLY A 140 21.24 -16.82 -4.08
N CYS A 141 20.48 -16.33 -3.09
CA CYS A 141 20.99 -16.14 -1.74
C CYS A 141 21.32 -17.45 -1.02
N GLU A 142 22.18 -17.39 0.00
CA GLU A 142 22.48 -18.57 0.83
C GLU A 142 21.36 -18.85 1.83
N ALA A 143 20.75 -17.80 2.39
CA ALA A 143 19.64 -17.91 3.33
C ALA A 143 18.74 -16.66 3.26
N SER A 144 17.56 -16.75 3.85
CA SER A 144 16.65 -15.60 3.93
C SER A 144 15.77 -15.61 5.18
N THR A 145 15.30 -14.44 5.61
CA THR A 145 14.29 -14.33 6.66
C THR A 145 13.29 -13.24 6.36
N VAL A 146 12.09 -13.33 6.95
CA VAL A 146 10.99 -12.40 6.69
C VAL A 146 10.47 -11.81 8.00
N VAL A 147 10.34 -10.49 8.02
CA VAL A 147 9.81 -9.69 9.12
C VAL A 147 8.63 -8.83 8.67
N ASN A 148 8.01 -8.11 9.60
CA ASN A 148 6.77 -7.35 9.38
C ASN A 148 6.79 -6.39 8.18
N ASN A 149 7.86 -5.63 7.98
CA ASN A 149 8.04 -4.70 6.86
C ASN A 149 9.53 -4.36 6.66
N ASN A 150 9.90 -3.68 5.57
CA ASN A 150 11.31 -3.37 5.30
C ASN A 150 11.95 -2.46 6.37
N ALA A 151 11.18 -1.59 7.01
CA ALA A 151 11.69 -0.80 8.13
C ALA A 151 12.15 -1.69 9.30
N ALA A 152 11.39 -2.74 9.61
CA ALA A 152 11.78 -3.77 10.57
C ALA A 152 12.99 -4.59 10.10
N ALA A 153 13.11 -4.83 8.78
CA ALA A 153 14.25 -5.54 8.20
C ALA A 153 15.55 -4.76 8.40
N VAL A 154 15.54 -3.46 8.06
CA VAL A 154 16.68 -2.56 8.26
C VAL A 154 17.04 -2.45 9.74
N LEU A 155 16.05 -2.26 10.63
CA LEU A 155 16.27 -2.20 12.07
C LEU A 155 16.91 -3.49 12.61
N LEU A 156 16.38 -4.66 12.22
CA LEU A 156 16.87 -5.96 12.66
C LEU A 156 18.31 -6.20 12.17
N ALA A 157 18.59 -5.88 10.91
CA ALA A 157 19.91 -6.04 10.32
C ALA A 157 20.95 -5.14 11.02
N LEU A 158 20.66 -3.84 11.16
CA LEU A 158 21.55 -2.90 11.83
C LEU A 158 21.82 -3.29 13.28
N GLN A 159 20.78 -3.65 14.04
CA GLN A 159 20.93 -4.05 15.44
C GLN A 159 21.73 -5.35 15.57
N THR A 160 21.60 -6.28 14.63
CA THR A 160 22.31 -7.56 14.67
C THR A 160 23.78 -7.41 14.27
N VAL A 161 24.08 -6.57 13.29
CA VAL A 161 25.41 -6.48 12.68
C VAL A 161 26.28 -5.42 13.35
N ALA A 162 25.70 -4.27 13.71
CA ALA A 162 26.45 -3.05 14.02
C ALA A 162 26.01 -2.37 15.33
N ARG A 163 25.36 -3.08 16.26
CA ARG A 163 25.03 -2.50 17.58
C ARG A 163 26.32 -2.10 18.33
N GLY A 164 26.41 -0.83 18.70
CA GLY A 164 27.58 -0.23 19.34
C GLY A 164 28.77 -0.01 18.40
N LYS A 165 28.59 -0.17 17.09
CA LYS A 165 29.61 0.03 16.06
C LYS A 165 29.19 1.09 15.06
N GLU A 166 30.17 1.64 14.34
CA GLU A 166 29.93 2.62 13.29
C GLU A 166 29.40 1.95 12.02
N VAL A 167 28.39 2.58 11.41
CA VAL A 167 27.83 2.21 10.12
C VAL A 167 28.10 3.35 9.15
N ILE A 168 28.92 3.07 8.15
CA ILE A 168 29.32 4.05 7.14
C ILE A 168 28.25 4.09 6.04
N VAL A 169 27.71 5.28 5.77
CA VAL A 169 26.67 5.49 4.77
C VAL A 169 26.82 6.86 4.12
N SER A 170 26.48 6.96 2.82
CA SER A 170 26.48 8.23 2.11
C SER A 170 25.48 9.21 2.73
N ARG A 171 25.88 10.48 2.90
CA ARG A 171 25.00 11.56 3.38
C ARG A 171 23.79 11.77 2.46
N GLY A 172 23.97 11.57 1.16
CA GLY A 172 22.87 11.58 0.19
C GLY A 172 21.85 10.46 0.39
N GLU A 173 22.21 9.38 1.09
CA GLU A 173 21.36 8.20 1.27
C GLU A 173 20.61 8.20 2.62
N LEU A 174 20.67 9.29 3.38
CA LEU A 174 19.92 9.49 4.64
C LEU A 174 18.47 9.94 4.37
N ILE A 175 17.70 9.03 3.80
CA ILE A 175 16.37 9.31 3.23
C ILE A 175 15.24 9.32 4.28
N GLU A 176 14.14 9.98 3.91
CA GLU A 176 12.85 9.87 4.58
C GLU A 176 11.81 9.26 3.63
N ILE A 177 11.14 8.18 4.06
CA ILE A 177 10.10 7.49 3.29
C ILE A 177 8.78 7.51 4.08
N GLY A 178 7.68 7.80 3.39
CA GLY A 178 6.32 7.64 3.95
C GLY A 178 6.00 8.53 5.15
N GLY A 179 6.73 9.64 5.33
CA GLY A 179 6.47 10.69 6.33
C GLY A 179 6.92 10.40 7.77
N ALA A 180 7.48 9.21 8.06
CA ALA A 180 7.95 8.87 9.42
C ALA A 180 9.14 7.90 9.46
N PHE A 181 9.47 7.21 8.36
CA PHE A 181 10.64 6.35 8.31
C PHE A 181 11.85 7.16 7.85
N ARG A 182 12.81 7.36 8.75
CA ARG A 182 14.05 8.09 8.48
C ARG A 182 15.23 7.18 8.81
N ILE A 183 16.14 6.97 7.86
CA ILE A 183 17.32 6.11 8.06
C ILE A 183 18.10 6.50 9.34
N PRO A 184 18.39 7.80 9.62
CA PRO A 184 19.06 8.19 10.85
C PRO A 184 18.33 7.76 12.13
N ASP A 185 17.00 7.89 12.17
CA ASP A 185 16.20 7.58 13.36
C ASP A 185 16.16 6.05 13.61
N VAL A 186 16.11 5.26 12.53
CA VAL A 186 16.17 3.80 12.58
C VAL A 186 17.55 3.31 13.00
N MET A 187 18.62 3.93 12.48
CA MET A 187 19.99 3.64 12.90
C MET A 187 20.17 3.91 14.39
N ALA A 188 19.71 5.06 14.88
CA ALA A 188 19.76 5.40 16.30
C ALA A 188 18.99 4.38 17.16
N ALA A 189 17.78 4.00 16.73
CA ALA A 189 16.97 2.99 17.43
C ALA A 189 17.61 1.58 17.43
N SER A 190 18.38 1.24 16.39
CA SER A 190 19.09 -0.03 16.31
C SER A 190 20.29 -0.12 17.27
N GLY A 191 20.75 1.03 17.80
CA GLY A 191 21.98 1.13 18.58
C GLY A 191 23.26 1.16 17.74
N ALA A 192 23.12 1.27 16.41
CA ALA A 192 24.23 1.58 15.52
C ALA A 192 24.64 3.05 15.63
N ILE A 193 25.92 3.33 15.36
CA ILE A 193 26.47 4.68 15.37
C ILE A 193 26.55 5.15 13.92
N LEU A 194 25.80 6.19 13.57
CA LEU A 194 25.80 6.76 12.22
C LEU A 194 27.16 7.41 11.91
N ARG A 195 27.82 6.94 10.85
CA ARG A 195 29.04 7.54 10.28
C ARG A 195 28.76 7.97 8.85
N GLU A 196 28.20 9.16 8.68
CA GLU A 196 27.88 9.69 7.36
C GLU A 196 29.13 10.20 6.60
N VAL A 197 29.19 9.92 5.30
CA VAL A 197 30.33 10.29 4.42
C VAL A 197 29.87 11.00 3.15
N GLY A 198 30.80 11.65 2.47
CA GLY A 198 30.53 12.40 1.25
C GLY A 198 29.59 13.60 1.47
N THR A 199 28.86 13.96 0.42
CA THR A 199 27.92 15.09 0.40
C THR A 199 26.55 14.64 -0.13
N THR A 200 25.55 15.51 -0.08
CA THR A 200 24.19 15.19 -0.54
C THR A 200 24.16 14.70 -1.99
N ASN A 201 24.83 15.41 -2.90
CA ASN A 201 24.81 15.10 -4.33
C ASN A 201 25.99 14.24 -4.78
N ARG A 202 27.13 14.28 -4.08
CA ARG A 202 28.35 13.58 -4.47
C ARG A 202 28.98 12.82 -3.32
N THR A 203 29.05 11.52 -3.48
CA THR A 203 29.83 10.61 -2.65
C THR A 203 30.74 9.81 -3.57
N HIS A 204 31.96 9.55 -3.11
CA HIS A 204 32.98 8.79 -3.81
C HIS A 204 33.41 7.60 -2.94
N LEU A 205 33.95 6.55 -3.56
CA LEU A 205 34.44 5.38 -2.82
C LEU A 205 35.50 5.73 -1.77
N ARG A 206 36.36 6.73 -2.05
CA ARG A 206 37.35 7.22 -1.08
C ARG A 206 36.71 7.74 0.21
N ASP A 207 35.52 8.32 0.14
CA ASP A 207 34.85 8.88 1.31
C ASP A 207 34.43 7.74 2.26
N TYR A 208 34.07 6.57 1.72
CA TYR A 208 33.87 5.35 2.51
C TYR A 208 35.20 4.85 3.08
N ALA A 209 36.23 4.71 2.25
CA ALA A 209 37.53 4.16 2.66
C ALA A 209 38.21 4.97 3.77
N GLU A 210 38.18 6.30 3.68
CA GLU A 210 38.79 7.21 4.68
C GLU A 210 38.04 7.20 6.02
N ALA A 211 36.77 6.80 6.05
CA ALA A 211 35.97 6.75 7.26
C ALA A 211 36.13 5.43 8.05
N ILE A 212 36.71 4.40 7.44
CA ILE A 212 36.91 3.09 8.07
C ILE A 212 37.90 3.21 9.23
N ASN A 213 37.54 2.60 10.36
CA ASN A 213 38.35 2.50 11.57
C ASN A 213 37.99 1.23 12.36
N GLU A 214 38.63 1.02 13.52
CA GLU A 214 38.44 -0.17 14.37
C GLU A 214 37.01 -0.34 14.91
N ASN A 215 36.22 0.73 14.95
CA ASN A 215 34.82 0.70 15.38
C ASN A 215 33.84 0.46 14.23
N THR A 216 34.31 0.42 12.97
CA THR A 216 33.44 0.18 11.81
C THR A 216 32.87 -1.25 11.84
N GLY A 217 31.54 -1.35 11.79
CA GLY A 217 30.80 -2.61 11.84
C GLY A 217 30.09 -2.96 10.53
N LEU A 218 29.81 -1.98 9.67
CA LEU A 218 29.02 -2.19 8.46
C LEU A 218 29.27 -1.07 7.43
N LEU A 219 29.36 -1.43 6.15
CA LEU A 219 29.21 -0.50 5.03
C LEU A 219 27.78 -0.60 4.52
N LEU A 220 27.03 0.50 4.60
CA LEU A 220 25.63 0.57 4.21
C LEU A 220 25.47 1.38 2.92
N LYS A 221 24.64 0.85 2.03
CA LYS A 221 24.07 1.57 0.90
C LYS A 221 22.54 1.57 1.01
N VAL A 222 21.90 2.70 0.73
CA VAL A 222 20.43 2.80 0.70
C VAL A 222 19.97 3.29 -0.67
N HIS A 223 19.10 2.54 -1.32
CA HIS A 223 18.56 2.90 -2.63
C HIS A 223 17.57 4.08 -2.50
N PRO A 224 17.73 5.17 -3.28
CA PRO A 224 16.83 6.34 -3.24
C PRO A 224 15.49 6.05 -3.95
N SER A 225 14.68 5.18 -3.36
CA SER A 225 13.44 4.65 -3.98
C SER A 225 12.27 5.65 -4.09
N ASN A 226 12.36 6.82 -3.45
CA ASN A 226 11.27 7.79 -3.38
C ASN A 226 11.64 9.22 -3.80
N TYR A 227 12.88 9.45 -4.24
CA TYR A 227 13.33 10.72 -4.85
C TYR A 227 14.53 10.48 -5.79
N LYS A 228 14.92 11.48 -6.58
CA LYS A 228 16.11 11.42 -7.45
C LYS A 228 16.86 12.74 -7.37
N ILE A 229 18.18 12.70 -7.29
CA ILE A 229 19.04 13.89 -7.38
C ILE A 229 19.49 14.03 -8.84
N LEU A 230 19.23 15.19 -9.44
CA LEU A 230 19.61 15.52 -10.82
C LEU A 230 20.73 16.57 -10.83
N GLY A 231 21.53 16.61 -11.90
CA GLY A 231 22.65 17.53 -12.08
C GLY A 231 24.01 16.89 -11.80
N PHE A 232 24.90 17.59 -11.09
CA PHE A 232 26.23 17.08 -10.73
C PHE A 232 26.13 16.09 -9.57
N THR A 233 25.91 14.82 -9.89
CA THR A 233 25.81 13.74 -8.92
C THR A 233 26.87 12.67 -9.12
N SER A 234 27.26 12.00 -8.04
CA SER A 234 28.11 10.82 -8.09
C SER A 234 27.83 9.94 -6.87
N THR A 235 27.76 8.64 -7.09
CA THR A 235 27.56 7.66 -6.03
C THR A 235 28.37 6.42 -6.38
N PRO A 236 29.17 5.84 -5.45
CA PRO A 236 29.83 4.57 -5.70
C PRO A 236 28.80 3.47 -5.96
N THR A 237 29.16 2.52 -6.83
CA THR A 237 28.32 1.35 -7.09
C THR A 237 28.34 0.40 -5.88
N MET A 238 27.37 -0.51 -5.82
CA MET A 238 27.35 -1.48 -4.72
C MET A 238 28.50 -2.49 -4.84
N GLU A 239 28.93 -2.80 -6.06
CA GLU A 239 30.07 -3.64 -6.38
C GLU A 239 31.35 -3.04 -5.79
N GLU A 240 31.61 -1.74 -6.03
CA GLU A 240 32.76 -1.03 -5.46
C GLU A 240 32.77 -1.05 -3.91
N ILE A 241 31.60 -0.86 -3.28
CA ILE A 241 31.47 -0.92 -1.82
C ILE A 241 31.71 -2.36 -1.31
N THR A 242 31.23 -3.36 -2.04
CA THR A 242 31.42 -4.78 -1.70
C THR A 242 32.89 -5.18 -1.78
N GLU A 243 33.59 -4.76 -2.82
CA GLU A 243 35.03 -4.98 -2.97
C GLU A 243 35.83 -4.33 -1.82
N LEU A 244 35.48 -3.09 -1.45
CA LEU A 244 36.08 -2.40 -0.30
C LEU A 244 35.79 -3.15 1.01
N GLY A 245 34.55 -3.58 1.24
CA GLY A 245 34.16 -4.35 2.42
C GLY A 245 34.93 -5.66 2.53
N ALA A 246 35.05 -6.40 1.42
CA ALA A 246 35.83 -7.63 1.35
C ALA A 246 37.32 -7.40 1.66
N ALA A 247 37.92 -6.35 1.10
CA ALA A 247 39.33 -6.00 1.34
C ALA A 247 39.62 -5.62 2.80
N GLN A 248 38.63 -5.09 3.52
CA GLN A 248 38.76 -4.65 4.92
C GLN A 248 38.16 -5.63 5.94
N GLY A 249 37.53 -6.73 5.49
CA GLY A 249 36.85 -7.68 6.36
C GLY A 249 35.61 -7.11 7.06
N ILE A 250 34.92 -6.15 6.44
CA ILE A 250 33.73 -5.47 6.96
C ILE A 250 32.52 -5.90 6.14
N PRO A 251 31.41 -6.34 6.78
CA PRO A 251 30.22 -6.74 6.05
C PRO A 251 29.56 -5.54 5.34
N THR A 252 28.84 -5.85 4.28
CA THR A 252 28.10 -4.90 3.45
C THR A 252 26.60 -5.15 3.51
N MET A 253 25.82 -4.08 3.51
CA MET A 253 24.37 -4.16 3.45
C MET A 253 23.83 -3.17 2.43
N GLU A 254 22.87 -3.61 1.62
CA GLU A 254 22.08 -2.72 0.77
C GLU A 254 20.60 -2.77 1.18
N ASP A 255 20.05 -1.62 1.56
CA ASP A 255 18.61 -1.43 1.61
C ASP A 255 18.11 -1.06 0.21
N LEU A 256 17.72 -2.09 -0.55
CA LEU A 256 17.23 -1.94 -1.91
C LEU A 256 15.82 -1.36 -1.94
N GLY A 257 15.01 -1.67 -0.92
CA GLY A 257 13.71 -1.07 -0.69
C GLY A 257 12.59 -1.54 -1.64
N SER A 258 12.77 -1.50 -2.96
CA SER A 258 11.74 -1.72 -4.00
C SER A 258 11.36 -3.18 -4.21
N GLY A 259 12.33 -4.10 -4.11
CA GLY A 259 12.11 -5.54 -4.18
C GLY A 259 11.88 -6.08 -5.58
N ALA A 260 12.54 -5.53 -6.60
CA ALA A 260 12.46 -6.07 -7.96
C ALA A 260 13.11 -7.46 -8.04
N LEU A 261 12.32 -8.46 -8.47
CA LEU A 261 12.77 -9.84 -8.70
C LEU A 261 12.95 -10.17 -10.18
N ILE A 262 12.43 -9.34 -11.07
CA ILE A 262 12.49 -9.51 -12.53
C ILE A 262 12.92 -8.19 -13.18
N ASP A 263 13.56 -8.30 -14.34
CA ASP A 263 13.98 -7.13 -15.11
C ASP A 263 12.78 -6.38 -15.67
N MET A 264 12.52 -5.20 -15.11
CA MET A 264 11.43 -4.33 -15.54
C MET A 264 11.68 -3.76 -16.95
N ALA A 265 12.94 -3.65 -17.38
CA ALA A 265 13.28 -3.20 -18.72
C ALA A 265 12.81 -4.15 -19.82
N ALA A 266 12.72 -5.46 -19.53
CA ALA A 266 12.13 -6.45 -20.43
C ALA A 266 10.65 -6.16 -20.75
N TYR A 267 9.99 -5.35 -19.93
CA TYR A 267 8.59 -4.92 -20.11
C TYR A 267 8.46 -3.45 -20.53
N GLY A 268 9.54 -2.81 -20.99
CA GLY A 268 9.53 -1.41 -21.41
C GLY A 268 9.46 -0.41 -20.27
N LEU A 269 9.75 -0.83 -19.04
CA LEU A 269 9.78 0.01 -17.85
C LEU A 269 11.23 0.41 -17.53
N PRO A 270 11.44 1.48 -16.74
CA PRO A 270 12.79 1.86 -16.29
C PRO A 270 13.46 0.71 -15.53
N HIS A 271 14.77 0.59 -15.72
CA HIS A 271 15.56 -0.38 -15.00
C HIS A 271 15.56 -0.05 -13.50
N GLU A 272 15.37 -1.09 -12.69
CA GLU A 272 15.44 -1.08 -11.24
C GLU A 272 16.40 -2.21 -10.83
N PRO A 273 17.31 -2.00 -9.86
CA PRO A 273 18.26 -3.03 -9.48
C PRO A 273 17.57 -4.30 -9.00
N LEU A 274 18.03 -5.47 -9.47
CA LEU A 274 17.45 -6.74 -9.07
C LEU A 274 18.08 -7.26 -7.78
N VAL A 275 17.25 -7.88 -6.94
CA VAL A 275 17.74 -8.52 -5.70
C VAL A 275 18.81 -9.57 -6.01
N GLY A 276 18.61 -10.37 -7.06
CA GLY A 276 19.56 -11.40 -7.47
C GLY A 276 20.90 -10.85 -7.97
N GLU A 277 20.90 -9.70 -8.65
CA GLU A 277 22.13 -9.03 -9.09
C GLU A 277 22.96 -8.58 -7.89
N ARG A 278 22.32 -8.04 -6.85
CA ARG A 278 23.00 -7.63 -5.62
C ARG A 278 23.61 -8.79 -4.87
N ILE A 279 22.90 -9.92 -4.78
CA ILE A 279 23.46 -11.13 -4.20
C ILE A 279 24.64 -11.65 -5.01
N ALA A 280 24.52 -11.70 -6.34
CA ALA A 280 25.61 -12.12 -7.24
C ALA A 280 26.84 -11.20 -7.15
N SER A 281 26.65 -9.91 -6.86
CA SER A 281 27.75 -8.95 -6.65
C SER A 281 28.50 -9.13 -5.32
N GLY A 282 28.04 -10.03 -4.44
CA GLY A 282 28.72 -10.38 -3.20
C GLY A 282 28.24 -9.65 -1.95
N VAL A 283 27.16 -8.86 -2.05
CA VAL A 283 26.56 -8.14 -0.90
C VAL A 283 26.21 -9.13 0.21
N ASP A 284 26.59 -8.84 1.44
CA ASP A 284 26.35 -9.78 2.56
C ASP A 284 24.87 -9.85 2.96
N ILE A 285 24.16 -8.72 2.90
CA ILE A 285 22.78 -8.54 3.36
C ILE A 285 22.04 -7.59 2.41
N VAL A 286 20.93 -8.04 1.84
CA VAL A 286 20.01 -7.20 1.04
C VAL A 286 18.64 -7.18 1.70
N THR A 287 18.07 -5.99 1.90
CA THR A 287 16.72 -5.81 2.46
C THR A 287 15.77 -5.12 1.48
N PHE A 288 14.52 -5.57 1.42
CA PHE A 288 13.50 -4.97 0.55
C PHE A 288 12.06 -5.22 1.02
N SER A 289 11.11 -4.48 0.43
CA SER A 289 9.68 -4.60 0.75
C SER A 289 8.98 -5.65 -0.12
N GLY A 290 8.03 -6.39 0.45
CA GLY A 290 7.17 -7.32 -0.30
C GLY A 290 6.01 -6.68 -1.06
N ASP A 291 5.54 -5.50 -0.64
CA ASP A 291 4.35 -4.80 -1.14
C ASP A 291 4.68 -3.61 -2.04
N LYS A 292 5.73 -3.74 -2.83
CA LYS A 292 6.12 -2.75 -3.86
C LYS A 292 6.21 -3.44 -5.21
N LEU A 293 7.40 -3.49 -5.84
CA LEU A 293 7.55 -4.09 -7.17
C LEU A 293 7.40 -5.61 -7.15
N LEU A 294 7.64 -6.26 -6.00
CA LEU A 294 7.35 -7.67 -5.81
C LEU A 294 5.85 -7.99 -5.93
N GLY A 295 4.96 -7.02 -5.73
CA GLY A 295 3.52 -7.22 -5.90
C GLY A 295 2.86 -8.15 -4.88
N GLY A 296 3.52 -8.40 -3.75
CA GLY A 296 3.03 -9.26 -2.67
C GLY A 296 2.43 -8.49 -1.50
N PRO A 297 2.18 -9.17 -0.37
CA PRO A 297 1.71 -8.52 0.85
C PRO A 297 2.84 -7.75 1.56
N GLN A 298 2.49 -6.90 2.52
CA GLN A 298 3.50 -6.16 3.29
C GLN A 298 4.42 -7.13 4.02
N ALA A 299 5.71 -7.05 3.71
CA ALA A 299 6.77 -7.82 4.34
C ALA A 299 8.10 -7.08 4.25
N GLY A 300 8.99 -7.34 5.19
CA GLY A 300 10.40 -7.00 5.10
C GLY A 300 11.18 -8.26 4.83
N ILE A 301 11.78 -8.36 3.66
CA ILE A 301 12.49 -9.55 3.22
C ILE A 301 13.98 -9.27 3.34
N ILE A 302 14.70 -10.18 3.98
CA ILE A 302 16.15 -10.13 4.16
C ILE A 302 16.74 -11.35 3.47
N VAL A 303 17.61 -11.15 2.49
CA VAL A 303 18.34 -12.21 1.79
C VAL A 303 19.84 -11.94 1.88
N GLY A 304 20.67 -12.98 1.90
CA GLY A 304 22.11 -12.80 2.01
C GLY A 304 22.86 -14.04 2.44
N LYS A 305 24.02 -13.84 3.07
CA LYS A 305 24.86 -14.92 3.60
C LYS A 305 24.23 -15.59 4.82
N ALA A 306 24.32 -16.92 4.87
CA ALA A 306 23.68 -17.72 5.91
C ALA A 306 24.13 -17.33 7.32
N ALA A 307 25.41 -17.00 7.49
CA ALA A 307 25.98 -16.58 8.77
C ALA A 307 25.30 -15.33 9.37
N TRP A 308 24.86 -14.38 8.53
CA TRP A 308 24.18 -13.17 8.99
C TRP A 308 22.70 -13.41 9.25
N ILE A 309 22.02 -14.14 8.37
CA ILE A 309 20.61 -14.50 8.54
C ILE A 309 20.41 -15.32 9.83
N GLU A 310 21.30 -16.27 10.13
CA GLU A 310 21.25 -17.05 11.37
C GLU A 310 21.44 -16.21 12.64
N LYS A 311 22.28 -15.17 12.59
CA LYS A 311 22.40 -14.22 13.70
C LYS A 311 21.12 -13.40 13.88
N MET A 312 20.47 -12.99 12.79
CA MET A 312 19.21 -12.24 12.84
C MET A 312 18.06 -13.09 13.38
N ARG A 313 17.96 -14.36 12.98
CA ARG A 313 16.97 -15.31 13.50
C ARG A 313 17.08 -15.51 15.02
N LYS A 314 18.32 -15.47 15.55
CA LYS A 314 18.61 -15.57 16.99
C LYS A 314 18.44 -14.26 17.75
N ASN A 315 18.31 -13.12 17.06
CA ASN A 315 18.10 -11.83 17.70
C ASN A 315 16.71 -11.79 18.37
N PRO A 316 16.61 -11.44 19.67
CA PRO A 316 15.32 -11.35 20.37
C PRO A 316 14.27 -10.45 19.69
N MET A 317 14.70 -9.41 18.97
CA MET A 317 13.81 -8.54 18.20
C MET A 317 13.04 -9.29 17.11
N MET A 318 13.58 -10.39 16.59
CA MET A 318 12.89 -11.24 15.61
C MET A 318 11.51 -11.67 16.13
N ARG A 319 11.34 -11.89 17.43
CA ARG A 319 10.05 -12.26 18.02
C ARG A 319 9.04 -11.12 17.98
N ALA A 320 9.49 -9.87 18.13
CA ALA A 320 8.65 -8.67 18.10
C ALA A 320 8.31 -8.26 16.66
N LEU A 321 9.27 -8.45 15.74
CA LEU A 321 9.15 -8.09 14.32
C LEU A 321 8.59 -9.23 13.46
N ARG A 322 8.22 -10.35 14.09
CA ARG A 322 7.78 -11.58 13.45
C ARG A 322 6.53 -11.34 12.60
N VAL A 323 6.62 -11.69 11.33
CA VAL A 323 5.50 -11.67 10.37
C VAL A 323 4.44 -12.70 10.73
N ASP A 324 3.15 -12.44 10.48
CA ASP A 324 2.06 -13.37 10.79
C ASP A 324 1.81 -14.43 9.69
N LYS A 325 0.89 -15.36 9.94
CA LYS A 325 0.62 -16.51 9.05
C LYS A 325 0.00 -16.11 7.71
N LEU A 326 -0.81 -15.04 7.69
CA LEU A 326 -1.52 -14.60 6.49
C LEU A 326 -0.52 -14.01 5.49
N ILE A 327 0.37 -13.15 5.98
CA ILE A 327 1.43 -12.56 5.16
C ILE A 327 2.38 -13.65 4.63
N ILE A 328 2.79 -14.62 5.45
CA ILE A 328 3.62 -15.75 4.97
C ILE A 328 2.91 -16.54 3.87
N ALA A 329 1.61 -16.84 4.02
CA ALA A 329 0.85 -17.58 3.02
C ALA A 329 0.76 -16.80 1.69
N GLY A 330 0.36 -15.52 1.75
CA GLY A 330 0.27 -14.66 0.57
C GLY A 330 1.63 -14.44 -0.10
N LEU A 331 2.69 -14.23 0.69
CA LEU A 331 4.04 -14.07 0.17
C LEU A 331 4.55 -15.35 -0.50
N SER A 332 4.33 -16.51 0.12
CA SER A 332 4.71 -17.81 -0.46
C SER A 332 4.06 -18.03 -1.83
N ALA A 333 2.74 -17.79 -1.93
CA ALA A 333 2.03 -17.92 -3.20
C ALA A 333 2.52 -16.91 -4.25
N THR A 334 2.82 -15.67 -3.82
CA THR A 334 3.40 -14.64 -4.69
C THR A 334 4.77 -15.07 -5.24
N LEU A 335 5.65 -15.60 -4.39
CA LEU A 335 6.97 -16.08 -4.79
C LEU A 335 6.89 -17.33 -5.68
N GLN A 336 5.99 -18.27 -5.38
CA GLN A 336 5.73 -19.43 -6.23
C GLN A 336 5.32 -19.01 -7.64
N ARG A 337 4.51 -17.96 -7.75
CA ARG A 337 4.06 -17.43 -9.03
C ARG A 337 5.22 -16.92 -9.89
N TYR A 338 6.27 -16.33 -9.29
CA TYR A 338 7.48 -15.95 -10.02
C TYR A 338 8.27 -17.13 -10.59
N LEU A 339 8.05 -18.35 -10.09
CA LEU A 339 8.69 -19.57 -10.59
C LEU A 339 7.90 -20.26 -11.71
N ILE A 340 6.66 -19.80 -11.98
CA ILE A 340 5.78 -20.35 -13.01
C ILE A 340 5.85 -19.45 -14.24
N ASP A 341 6.15 -20.04 -15.40
CA ASP A 341 6.27 -19.42 -16.74
C ASP A 341 6.30 -17.87 -16.78
N SER A 342 7.50 -17.32 -16.89
CA SER A 342 7.74 -15.87 -16.90
C SER A 342 7.19 -15.15 -18.13
N THR A 343 6.82 -15.87 -19.21
CA THR A 343 6.30 -15.25 -20.44
C THR A 343 4.94 -14.59 -20.25
N THR A 344 4.18 -15.00 -19.23
CA THR A 344 2.86 -14.44 -18.89
C THR A 344 2.85 -13.71 -17.56
N ALA A 345 4.01 -13.38 -16.97
CA ALA A 345 4.09 -12.71 -15.67
C ALA A 345 3.27 -11.41 -15.61
N ALA A 346 3.24 -10.64 -16.70
CA ALA A 346 2.44 -9.42 -16.77
C ALA A 346 0.93 -9.69 -16.66
N GLU A 347 0.44 -10.84 -17.09
CA GLU A 347 -0.97 -11.24 -16.96
C GLU A 347 -1.28 -11.79 -15.56
N GLN A 348 -0.28 -12.40 -14.92
CA GLN A 348 -0.42 -13.10 -13.65
C GLN A 348 -0.30 -12.17 -12.42
N PHE A 349 0.48 -11.09 -12.51
CA PHE A 349 0.67 -10.15 -11.42
C PHE A 349 -0.17 -8.87 -11.63
N PRO A 350 -1.17 -8.57 -10.77
CA PRO A 350 -2.06 -7.43 -10.95
C PRO A 350 -1.34 -6.07 -11.03
N MET A 351 -0.22 -5.94 -10.32
CA MET A 351 0.62 -4.75 -10.33
C MET A 351 1.43 -4.64 -11.63
N LEU A 352 2.06 -5.74 -12.07
CA LEU A 352 2.82 -5.75 -13.31
C LEU A 352 1.93 -5.46 -14.51
N ASN A 353 0.72 -6.05 -14.55
CA ASN A 353 -0.26 -5.77 -15.59
C ASN A 353 -0.57 -4.27 -15.69
N ARG A 354 -0.77 -3.61 -14.55
CA ARG A 354 -1.04 -2.17 -14.48
C ARG A 354 0.11 -1.35 -15.04
N TYR A 355 1.36 -1.72 -14.72
CA TYR A 355 2.52 -1.03 -15.24
C TYR A 355 2.68 -1.17 -16.75
N THR A 356 2.42 -2.36 -17.29
CA THR A 356 2.80 -2.73 -18.67
C THR A 356 1.67 -2.67 -19.67
N ARG A 357 0.44 -2.35 -19.22
CA ARG A 357 -0.74 -2.31 -20.09
C ARG A 357 -0.52 -1.40 -21.32
N PRO A 358 -0.79 -1.89 -22.55
CA PRO A 358 -0.66 -1.08 -23.76
C PRO A 358 -1.53 0.17 -23.72
N ILE A 359 -1.05 1.26 -24.34
CA ILE A 359 -1.76 2.54 -24.36
C ILE A 359 -3.07 2.43 -25.14
N GLU A 360 -3.11 1.61 -26.18
CA GLU A 360 -4.28 1.34 -27.02
C GLU A 360 -5.42 0.74 -26.21
N THR A 361 -5.09 -0.14 -25.25
CA THR A 361 -6.09 -0.71 -24.34
C THR A 361 -6.66 0.35 -23.40
N LEU A 362 -5.85 1.33 -22.96
CA LEU A 362 -6.34 2.44 -22.15
C LEU A 362 -7.26 3.37 -22.94
N HIS A 363 -6.97 3.63 -24.22
CA HIS A 363 -7.86 4.38 -25.10
C HIS A 363 -9.21 3.68 -25.30
N ALA A 364 -9.20 2.36 -25.51
CA ALA A 364 -10.44 1.59 -25.64
C ALA A 364 -11.33 1.70 -24.39
N VAL A 365 -10.73 1.52 -23.20
CA VAL A 365 -11.44 1.71 -21.91
C VAL A 365 -11.93 3.16 -21.75
N ALA A 366 -11.14 4.14 -22.19
CA ALA A 366 -11.53 5.54 -22.10
C ALA A 366 -12.81 5.81 -22.90
N GLU A 367 -12.90 5.35 -24.14
CA GLU A 367 -14.09 5.56 -24.96
C GLU A 367 -15.31 4.79 -24.42
N GLU A 368 -15.12 3.56 -23.93
CA GLU A 368 -16.19 2.77 -23.31
C GLU A 368 -16.77 3.44 -22.07
N VAL A 369 -15.92 3.84 -21.12
CA VAL A 369 -16.37 4.48 -19.88
C VAL A 369 -16.93 5.88 -20.17
N LYS A 370 -16.31 6.64 -21.09
CA LYS A 370 -16.81 7.95 -21.50
C LYS A 370 -18.23 7.89 -22.04
N ALA A 371 -18.53 6.93 -22.92
CA ALA A 371 -19.89 6.78 -23.48
C ALA A 371 -20.93 6.59 -22.37
N GLN A 372 -20.66 5.70 -21.40
CA GLN A 372 -21.55 5.45 -20.28
C GLN A 372 -21.73 6.68 -19.38
N LEU A 373 -20.66 7.43 -19.11
CA LEU A 373 -20.75 8.64 -18.27
C LEU A 373 -21.42 9.81 -18.99
N GLN A 374 -21.27 9.93 -20.32
CA GLN A 374 -21.92 10.98 -21.12
C GLN A 374 -23.45 10.85 -21.07
N ASP A 375 -23.96 9.62 -21.14
CA ASP A 375 -25.40 9.35 -21.03
C ASP A 375 -25.96 9.70 -19.64
N LEU A 376 -25.14 9.60 -18.59
CA LEU A 376 -25.56 9.90 -17.21
C LEU A 376 -25.56 11.40 -16.88
N PHE A 377 -24.56 12.14 -17.36
CA PHE A 377 -24.36 13.53 -16.96
C PHE A 377 -25.01 14.58 -17.87
N VAL A 378 -25.64 14.19 -18.99
CA VAL A 378 -26.36 15.03 -19.98
C VAL A 378 -26.20 16.55 -19.76
N GLU A 379 -25.22 17.16 -20.45
CA GLU A 379 -24.89 18.61 -20.43
C GLU A 379 -24.38 19.20 -19.09
N LYS A 380 -24.51 18.48 -17.96
CA LYS A 380 -23.99 18.91 -16.64
C LYS A 380 -22.48 18.76 -16.49
N VAL A 381 -21.90 17.78 -17.18
CA VAL A 381 -20.45 17.50 -17.16
C VAL A 381 -19.98 17.21 -18.58
N ASN A 382 -19.02 18.00 -19.08
CA ASN A 382 -18.32 17.71 -20.33
C ASN A 382 -17.18 16.72 -20.05
N ILE A 383 -17.09 15.65 -20.84
CA ILE A 383 -16.13 14.56 -20.65
C ILE A 383 -15.25 14.43 -21.89
N GLN A 384 -13.95 14.47 -21.68
CA GLN A 384 -12.94 14.35 -22.74
C GLN A 384 -11.94 13.26 -22.41
N VAL A 385 -11.44 12.60 -23.44
CA VAL A 385 -10.30 11.68 -23.32
C VAL A 385 -9.03 12.49 -23.54
N SER A 386 -8.06 12.37 -22.62
CA SER A 386 -6.76 13.03 -22.74
C SER A 386 -5.64 12.03 -22.47
N GLU A 387 -4.59 12.11 -23.28
CA GLU A 387 -3.31 11.52 -22.93
C GLU A 387 -2.75 12.21 -21.69
N THR A 388 -2.04 11.45 -20.87
CA THR A 388 -1.41 11.91 -19.62
C THR A 388 -0.24 10.98 -19.29
N TYR A 389 0.42 11.27 -18.18
CA TYR A 389 1.45 10.43 -17.61
C TYR A 389 1.03 10.01 -16.20
N GLY A 390 0.97 8.69 -15.99
CA GLY A 390 0.83 8.07 -14.68
C GLY A 390 2.18 7.93 -13.98
N GLN A 391 2.15 7.48 -12.73
CA GLN A 391 3.33 7.25 -11.90
C GLN A 391 3.42 5.78 -11.50
N ILE A 392 4.64 5.24 -11.45
CA ILE A 392 4.88 3.89 -10.93
C ILE A 392 4.55 3.86 -9.43
N GLY A 393 5.07 4.82 -8.66
CA GLY A 393 4.69 5.02 -7.25
C GLY A 393 5.82 5.52 -6.35
N SER A 394 5.45 6.08 -5.20
CA SER A 394 6.31 6.84 -4.28
C SER A 394 7.30 6.02 -3.42
N GLY A 395 7.60 4.78 -3.80
CA GLY A 395 8.49 3.90 -3.02
C GLY A 395 9.35 2.94 -3.82
N ALA A 396 9.36 3.05 -5.15
CA ALA A 396 10.25 2.28 -6.01
C ALA A 396 10.89 3.18 -7.08
N LEU A 397 10.08 3.80 -7.95
CA LEU A 397 10.54 4.62 -9.07
C LEU A 397 9.89 6.02 -9.04
N PRO A 398 10.52 7.03 -8.41
CA PRO A 398 9.86 8.26 -7.98
C PRO A 398 9.69 9.34 -9.04
N VAL A 399 10.56 9.36 -10.06
CA VAL A 399 10.54 10.36 -11.15
C VAL A 399 10.00 9.75 -12.44
N GLU A 400 9.94 8.43 -12.50
CA GLU A 400 9.59 7.73 -13.72
C GLU A 400 8.08 7.74 -13.95
N THR A 401 7.71 8.08 -15.17
CA THR A 401 6.33 8.19 -15.59
C THR A 401 5.96 7.12 -16.60
N LEU A 402 4.70 6.71 -16.59
CA LEU A 402 4.14 5.81 -17.59
C LEU A 402 3.21 6.60 -18.51
N PRO A 403 3.29 6.46 -19.85
CA PRO A 403 2.23 6.95 -20.72
C PRO A 403 0.87 6.46 -20.22
N SER A 404 -0.17 7.27 -20.27
CA SER A 404 -1.50 6.89 -19.79
C SER A 404 -2.59 7.68 -20.51
N VAL A 405 -3.85 7.31 -20.25
CA VAL A 405 -5.05 7.96 -20.74
C VAL A 405 -5.96 8.26 -19.55
N ALA A 406 -6.59 9.43 -19.54
CA ALA A 406 -7.53 9.83 -18.51
C ALA A 406 -8.84 10.34 -19.11
N LEU A 407 -9.91 10.20 -18.34
CA LEU A 407 -11.14 10.95 -18.53
C LEU A 407 -11.04 12.27 -17.78
N VAL A 408 -11.21 13.38 -18.51
CA VAL A 408 -11.22 14.73 -17.98
C VAL A 408 -12.66 15.20 -17.88
N LEU A 409 -13.15 15.32 -16.65
CA LEU A 409 -14.51 15.72 -16.33
C LEU A 409 -14.52 17.21 -15.98
N LYS A 410 -15.26 17.98 -16.78
CA LYS A 410 -15.47 19.41 -16.62
C LYS A 410 -16.92 19.67 -16.22
N PRO A 411 -17.22 19.87 -14.93
CA PRO A 411 -18.57 20.25 -14.49
C PRO A 411 -18.95 21.66 -14.97
N SER A 412 -20.21 21.84 -15.33
CA SER A 412 -20.75 23.12 -15.82
C SER A 412 -21.14 24.09 -14.69
N GLU A 413 -21.72 23.57 -13.61
CA GLU A 413 -22.33 24.38 -12.54
C GLU A 413 -21.55 24.36 -11.22
N ILE A 414 -20.77 23.30 -10.98
CA ILE A 414 -20.01 23.11 -9.73
C ILE A 414 -18.51 23.12 -9.99
N SER A 415 -17.72 23.27 -8.92
CA SER A 415 -16.26 23.13 -9.02
C SER A 415 -15.83 21.67 -9.24
N ALA A 416 -14.65 21.46 -9.81
CA ALA A 416 -14.07 20.13 -9.94
C ALA A 416 -13.79 19.50 -8.57
N GLU A 417 -13.46 20.30 -7.56
CA GLU A 417 -13.28 19.87 -6.17
C GLU A 417 -14.58 19.33 -5.57
N THR A 418 -15.71 19.99 -5.84
CA THR A 418 -17.04 19.53 -5.44
C THR A 418 -17.39 18.23 -6.14
N LEU A 419 -17.17 18.13 -7.46
CA LEU A 419 -17.42 16.91 -8.21
C LEU A 419 -16.58 15.75 -7.67
N ALA A 420 -15.28 15.96 -7.47
CA ALA A 420 -14.39 14.96 -6.87
C ALA A 420 -14.82 14.57 -5.45
N ALA A 421 -15.34 15.51 -4.65
CA ALA A 421 -15.89 15.19 -3.33
C ALA A 421 -17.14 14.31 -3.41
N GLN A 422 -18.02 14.54 -4.39
CA GLN A 422 -19.19 13.70 -4.62
C GLN A 422 -18.78 12.28 -5.02
N PHE A 423 -17.80 12.13 -5.92
CA PHE A 423 -17.24 10.81 -6.27
C PHE A 423 -16.56 10.10 -5.09
N ARG A 424 -15.91 10.84 -4.17
CA ARG A 424 -15.37 10.27 -2.93
C ARG A 424 -16.44 9.82 -1.93
N ASN A 425 -17.64 10.42 -2.00
CA ASN A 425 -18.77 10.11 -1.13
C ASN A 425 -19.73 9.07 -1.74
N ALA A 426 -19.46 8.57 -2.94
CA ALA A 426 -20.18 7.44 -3.52
C ALA A 426 -20.00 6.17 -2.66
N THR A 427 -20.89 5.18 -2.85
CA THR A 427 -20.82 3.90 -2.11
C THR A 427 -19.46 3.23 -2.23
N ILE A 428 -18.90 3.17 -3.43
CA ILE A 428 -17.49 2.85 -3.66
C ILE A 428 -16.80 4.14 -4.07
N PRO A 429 -15.95 4.73 -3.20
CA PRO A 429 -15.27 5.99 -3.50
C PRO A 429 -14.39 5.89 -4.74
N VAL A 430 -14.48 6.89 -5.62
CA VAL A 430 -13.58 7.05 -6.78
C VAL A 430 -12.60 8.18 -6.53
N ILE A 431 -11.31 7.84 -6.53
CA ILE A 431 -10.22 8.76 -6.20
C ILE A 431 -9.49 9.16 -7.48
N GLY A 432 -9.82 10.33 -8.03
CA GLY A 432 -9.09 10.96 -9.13
C GLY A 432 -8.18 12.10 -8.66
N ARG A 433 -7.67 12.89 -9.61
CA ARG A 433 -6.85 14.07 -9.32
C ARG A 433 -7.52 15.36 -9.85
N ILE A 434 -7.26 16.49 -9.19
CA ILE A 434 -7.63 17.80 -9.72
C ILE A 434 -6.42 18.38 -10.44
N LYS A 435 -6.59 18.76 -11.71
CA LYS A 435 -5.55 19.39 -12.51
C LYS A 435 -6.20 20.39 -13.48
N ASP A 436 -5.64 21.60 -13.54
CA ASP A 436 -6.10 22.70 -14.39
C ASP A 436 -7.60 23.02 -14.21
N GLY A 437 -8.12 22.89 -12.99
CA GLY A 437 -9.53 23.13 -12.66
C GLY A 437 -10.50 22.04 -13.12
N PHE A 438 -10.00 20.87 -13.57
CA PHE A 438 -10.83 19.73 -13.98
C PHE A 438 -10.59 18.51 -13.08
N PHE A 439 -11.56 17.61 -13.06
CA PHE A 439 -11.45 16.33 -12.35
C PHE A 439 -10.99 15.24 -13.31
N TRP A 440 -9.83 14.66 -13.05
CA TRP A 440 -9.19 13.67 -13.91
C TRP A 440 -9.31 12.28 -13.28
N LEU A 441 -9.81 11.34 -14.07
CA LEU A 441 -9.84 9.91 -13.77
C LEU A 441 -8.84 9.21 -14.70
N ASP A 442 -7.63 8.97 -14.21
CA ASP A 442 -6.59 8.25 -14.95
C ASP A 442 -6.89 6.75 -14.99
N LEU A 443 -6.79 6.15 -16.18
CA LEU A 443 -7.24 4.79 -16.46
C LEU A 443 -6.13 3.74 -16.31
N ARG A 444 -4.89 4.15 -16.01
CA ARG A 444 -3.74 3.24 -15.81
C ARG A 444 -4.02 2.14 -14.79
N THR A 445 -4.86 2.42 -13.79
CA THR A 445 -5.19 1.53 -12.68
C THR A 445 -6.60 0.93 -12.77
N ILE A 446 -7.33 1.17 -13.87
CA ILE A 446 -8.75 0.83 -14.03
C ILE A 446 -8.96 -0.41 -14.91
N TYR A 447 -9.54 -1.46 -14.33
CA TYR A 447 -9.94 -2.70 -15.02
C TYR A 447 -11.45 -2.83 -15.03
N GLU A 448 -11.97 -3.89 -15.67
CA GLU A 448 -13.39 -4.15 -15.83
C GLU A 448 -14.21 -3.90 -14.56
N ARG A 449 -13.78 -4.44 -13.41
CA ARG A 449 -14.47 -4.22 -12.13
C ARG A 449 -14.50 -2.74 -11.71
N GLU A 450 -13.38 -2.04 -11.86
CA GLU A 450 -13.31 -0.61 -11.50
C GLU A 450 -14.10 0.27 -12.48
N GLN A 451 -14.25 -0.13 -13.75
CA GLN A 451 -15.13 0.57 -14.70
C GLN A 451 -16.58 0.53 -14.22
N VAL A 452 -17.07 -0.64 -13.80
CA VAL A 452 -18.42 -0.78 -13.23
C VAL A 452 -18.60 0.13 -12.02
N TRP A 453 -17.64 0.13 -11.08
CA TRP A 453 -17.70 1.00 -9.90
C TRP A 453 -17.66 2.49 -10.24
N ILE A 454 -16.93 2.91 -11.28
CA ILE A 454 -16.92 4.30 -11.76
C ILE A 454 -18.31 4.69 -12.27
N VAL A 455 -18.96 3.84 -13.07
CA VAL A 455 -20.29 4.10 -13.64
C VAL A 455 -21.36 4.12 -12.54
N GLU A 456 -21.28 3.23 -11.56
CA GLU A 456 -22.15 3.24 -10.38
C GLU A 456 -21.98 4.53 -9.56
N ALA A 457 -20.73 4.95 -9.31
CA ALA A 457 -20.46 6.20 -8.63
C ALA A 457 -20.99 7.40 -9.43
N ALA A 458 -20.75 7.44 -10.74
CA ALA A 458 -21.27 8.49 -11.63
C ALA A 458 -22.81 8.56 -11.60
N THR A 459 -23.49 7.42 -11.54
CA THR A 459 -24.96 7.34 -11.42
C THR A 459 -25.46 7.96 -10.11
N GLN A 460 -24.72 7.79 -9.01
CA GLN A 460 -25.05 8.43 -7.73
C GLN A 460 -24.81 9.94 -7.79
N VAL A 461 -23.68 10.35 -8.35
CA VAL A 461 -23.29 11.76 -8.49
C VAL A 461 -24.29 12.51 -9.38
N ALA A 462 -24.73 11.91 -10.49
CA ALA A 462 -25.69 12.50 -11.43
C ALA A 462 -27.06 12.82 -10.80
N LYS A 463 -27.44 12.17 -9.70
CA LYS A 463 -28.66 12.48 -8.94
C LYS A 463 -28.51 13.71 -8.04
N THR A 464 -27.27 14.11 -7.77
CA THR A 464 -26.92 15.22 -6.86
C THR A 464 -26.43 16.47 -7.60
N LEU A 465 -26.09 16.32 -8.87
CA LEU A 465 -25.98 17.40 -9.87
C LEU A 465 -27.37 17.70 -10.41
#